data_AF-A0A6P1AHP9-F1
#
_entry.id   AF-A0A6P1AHP9-F1
#
_cell.length_a   1.000
_cell.length_b   1.000
_cell.length_c   1.000
_cell.angle_alpha   90.00
_cell.angle_beta   90.00
_cell.angle_gamma   90.00
#
_symmetry.space_group_name_H-M   'P 1'
#
loop_
_entity.id
_entity.type
_entity.pdbx_description
1 polymer ?
#
loop_
_entity_poly.entity_id
_entity_poly.type
_entity_poly.pdbx_seq_one_letter_code
_entity_poly.pdbx_strand_id
1 'polypeptide(L)'
;MNSILSRFSTSILSAGLLFGFVACSNQSTLSEPTNTNPPPTPDTTLAQTPLEPLLLYWSVAREDNLSTATSVGEYSAKDAGYVFARVEGCVFPTQQPGTVPLKLYWHPGREDNFTTATPLGEQTAADVGYLFARVEGYVFPTQQPGTVPLKLYWHPGREDNFTTATLLGEQTAADVGYVFARVEGYVFPASQCEQNSNPRIQRI
;
A
#
# COMPACT_ATOMS: atom_id res chain seq x y z
N MET A 1 -32.87 -1.39 47.07
CA MET A 1 -32.51 -0.21 47.90
C MET A 1 -32.20 0.95 46.97
N ASN A 2 -33.07 1.96 47.03
CA ASN A 2 -33.01 3.37 46.62
C ASN A 2 -32.47 3.81 45.23
N SER A 3 -33.46 4.21 44.42
CA SER A 3 -33.44 5.22 43.35
C SER A 3 -33.19 6.64 43.89
N ILE A 4 -32.51 7.51 43.13
CA ILE A 4 -32.82 8.96 43.07
C ILE A 4 -32.63 9.49 41.63
N LEU A 5 -33.77 9.80 41.01
CA LEU A 5 -33.93 10.72 39.87
C LEU A 5 -33.90 12.17 40.38
N SER A 6 -33.25 13.08 39.67
CA SER A 6 -33.42 14.52 39.86
C SER A 6 -34.24 15.10 38.71
N ARG A 7 -35.44 15.58 39.03
CA ARG A 7 -36.32 16.39 38.20
C ARG A 7 -36.13 17.85 38.60
N PHE A 8 -36.13 18.77 37.63
CA PHE A 8 -36.54 20.16 37.86
C PHE A 8 -37.71 20.50 36.93
N SER A 9 -38.72 21.13 37.53
CA SER A 9 -40.05 21.40 37.01
C SER A 9 -40.22 22.91 36.80
N THR A 10 -40.84 23.26 35.65
CA THR A 10 -41.78 24.36 35.37
C THR A 10 -41.42 25.81 35.75
N SER A 11 -41.51 26.74 34.79
CA SER A 11 -42.80 27.41 34.52
C SER A 11 -42.77 28.32 33.28
N ILE A 12 -43.97 28.57 32.77
CA ILE A 12 -44.37 29.20 31.51
C ILE A 12 -44.51 30.72 31.69
N LEU A 13 -44.17 31.51 30.67
CA LEU A 13 -44.81 32.80 30.40
C LEU A 13 -45.06 32.95 28.90
N SER A 14 -46.34 33.07 28.57
CA SER A 14 -46.88 33.33 27.24
C SER A 14 -47.00 34.85 27.06
N ALA A 15 -46.59 35.37 25.91
CA ALA A 15 -47.01 36.68 25.44
C ALA A 15 -47.03 36.65 23.91
N GLY A 16 -48.24 36.65 23.34
CA GLY A 16 -48.46 36.80 21.91
C GLY A 16 -48.24 38.25 21.47
N LEU A 17 -47.60 38.41 20.31
CA LEU A 17 -47.77 39.59 19.48
C LEU A 17 -48.04 39.14 18.03
N LEU A 18 -49.21 39.55 17.53
CA LEU A 18 -49.54 39.61 16.11
C LEU A 18 -48.52 40.53 15.41
N PHE A 19 -47.90 40.06 14.34
CA PHE A 19 -47.46 40.93 13.24
C PHE A 19 -47.77 40.27 11.90
N GLY A 20 -48.31 41.10 11.01
CA GLY A 20 -49.01 40.69 9.80
C GLY A 20 -48.15 40.04 8.74
N PHE A 21 -48.84 39.29 7.88
CA PHE A 21 -48.32 38.83 6.60
C PHE A 21 -48.08 40.04 5.70
N VAL A 22 -46.81 40.37 5.47
CA VAL A 22 -46.39 41.11 4.28
C VAL A 22 -45.76 40.09 3.34
N ALA A 23 -46.49 39.76 2.28
CA ALA A 23 -45.95 39.03 1.14
C ALA A 23 -45.02 39.97 0.38
N CYS A 24 -43.70 39.80 0.55
CA CYS A 24 -42.71 40.30 -0.40
C CYS A 24 -42.16 39.11 -1.18
N SER A 25 -42.76 38.87 -2.35
CA SER A 25 -42.18 38.05 -3.40
C SER A 25 -40.93 38.74 -3.93
N ASN A 26 -39.76 38.13 -3.72
CA ASN A 26 -38.58 38.30 -4.56
C ASN A 26 -37.73 37.04 -4.44
N GLN A 27 -38.10 36.01 -5.21
CA GLN A 27 -37.16 34.96 -5.57
C GLN A 27 -36.11 35.58 -6.48
N SER A 28 -35.01 36.04 -5.89
CA SER A 28 -33.78 36.29 -6.63
C SER A 28 -33.08 34.93 -6.78
N THR A 29 -33.46 34.17 -7.80
CA THR A 29 -32.67 33.02 -8.25
C THR A 29 -31.35 33.54 -8.79
N LEU A 30 -30.31 33.51 -7.97
CA LEU A 30 -28.94 33.62 -8.48
C LEU A 30 -28.69 32.36 -9.30
N SER A 31 -28.76 32.48 -10.62
CA SER A 31 -28.27 31.45 -11.53
C SER A 31 -26.77 31.31 -11.28
N GLU A 32 -26.38 30.17 -10.73
CA GLU A 32 -24.99 29.74 -10.66
C GLU A 32 -24.38 29.85 -12.07
N PRO A 33 -23.22 30.51 -12.26
CA PRO A 33 -22.60 30.56 -13.57
C PRO A 33 -22.31 29.12 -13.99
N THR A 34 -22.92 28.67 -15.08
CA THR A 34 -22.62 27.38 -15.70
C THR A 34 -21.14 27.40 -16.07
N ASN A 35 -20.31 26.84 -15.20
CA ASN A 35 -18.92 26.56 -15.49
C ASN A 35 -18.93 25.50 -16.59
N THR A 36 -18.80 25.95 -17.84
CA THR A 36 -18.75 25.08 -19.03
C THR A 36 -17.44 24.32 -19.16
N ASN A 37 -16.56 24.40 -18.16
CA ASN A 37 -15.40 23.53 -18.15
C ASN A 37 -15.89 22.11 -17.88
N PRO A 38 -15.64 21.16 -18.80
CA PRO A 38 -15.88 19.75 -18.49
C PRO A 38 -15.12 19.41 -17.19
N PRO A 39 -15.65 18.49 -16.36
CA PRO A 39 -14.90 17.97 -15.24
C PRO A 39 -13.49 17.61 -15.71
N PRO A 40 -12.42 17.94 -14.96
CA PRO A 40 -11.08 17.52 -15.33
C PRO A 40 -11.16 16.01 -15.58
N THR A 41 -10.84 15.62 -16.81
CA THR A 41 -10.71 14.20 -17.18
C THR A 41 -9.81 13.54 -16.14
N PRO A 42 -10.17 12.35 -15.61
CA PRO A 42 -9.25 11.59 -14.77
C PRO A 42 -7.89 11.60 -15.46
N ASP A 43 -6.84 11.99 -14.73
CA ASP A 43 -5.49 12.09 -15.26
C ASP A 43 -5.05 10.71 -15.77
N THR A 44 -5.25 10.47 -17.08
CA THR A 44 -5.02 9.18 -17.74
C THR A 44 -3.53 8.82 -17.79
N THR A 45 -2.66 9.72 -17.34
CA THR A 45 -1.20 9.58 -17.40
C THR A 45 -0.69 8.45 -16.49
N LEU A 46 -1.35 8.16 -15.36
CA LEU A 46 -1.02 6.99 -14.53
C LEU A 46 -1.47 5.66 -15.16
N ALA A 47 -2.53 5.67 -15.99
CA ALA A 47 -3.09 4.46 -16.60
C ALA A 47 -2.24 3.91 -17.77
N GLN A 48 -1.17 4.61 -18.19
CA GLN A 48 -0.27 4.20 -19.27
C GLN A 48 1.18 3.97 -18.83
N THR A 49 1.49 4.13 -17.54
CA THR A 49 2.86 3.89 -17.08
C THR A 49 3.15 2.39 -17.07
N PRO A 50 4.19 1.90 -17.77
CA PRO A 50 4.55 0.49 -17.72
C PRO A 50 4.82 0.06 -16.28
N LEU A 51 4.18 -1.02 -15.84
CA LEU A 51 4.39 -1.62 -14.53
C LEU A 51 5.29 -2.86 -14.65
N GLU A 52 6.16 -3.04 -13.66
CA GLU A 52 6.98 -4.24 -13.52
C GLU A 52 6.43 -5.13 -12.41
N PRO A 53 6.42 -6.46 -12.60
CA PRO A 53 5.97 -7.37 -11.56
C PRO A 53 7.00 -7.40 -10.42
N LEU A 54 6.50 -7.31 -9.20
CA LEU A 54 7.25 -7.64 -7.99
C LEU A 54 7.14 -9.14 -7.78
N LEU A 55 8.24 -9.83 -8.02
CA LEU A 55 8.33 -11.29 -7.97
C LEU A 55 8.83 -11.73 -6.59
N LEU A 56 8.18 -12.72 -6.02
CA LEU A 56 8.67 -13.44 -4.85
C LEU A 56 9.46 -14.66 -5.31
N TYR A 57 10.64 -14.81 -4.71
CA TYR A 57 11.52 -15.96 -4.80
C TYR A 57 11.72 -16.56 -3.40
N TRP A 58 11.79 -17.88 -3.32
CA TRP A 58 12.01 -18.63 -2.08
C TRP A 58 13.27 -19.49 -2.17
N SER A 59 14.09 -19.46 -1.12
CA SER A 59 15.22 -20.36 -0.96
C SER A 59 14.97 -21.34 0.18
N VAL A 60 14.87 -22.63 -0.14
CA VAL A 60 14.80 -23.69 0.89
C VAL A 60 16.12 -23.78 1.66
N ALA A 61 17.26 -23.57 1.00
CA ALA A 61 18.58 -23.69 1.62
C ALA A 61 18.86 -22.60 2.66
N ARG A 62 18.29 -21.40 2.45
CA ARG A 62 18.46 -20.23 3.34
C ARG A 62 17.25 -19.98 4.24
N GLU A 63 16.13 -20.65 3.97
CA GLU A 63 14.83 -20.32 4.55
C GLU A 63 14.43 -18.84 4.37
N ASP A 64 14.81 -18.25 3.23
CA ASP A 64 14.75 -16.80 2.96
C ASP A 64 13.81 -16.44 1.80
N ASN A 65 13.17 -15.28 1.93
CA ASN A 65 12.29 -14.68 0.93
C ASN A 65 12.96 -13.49 0.21
N LEU A 66 12.91 -13.49 -1.12
CA LEU A 66 13.37 -12.37 -1.93
C LEU A 66 12.24 -11.80 -2.78
N SER A 67 11.81 -10.57 -2.46
CA SER A 67 10.93 -9.77 -3.32
C SER A 67 11.77 -8.86 -4.24
N THR A 68 11.78 -9.14 -5.53
CA THR A 68 12.54 -8.40 -6.56
C THR A 68 11.65 -7.99 -7.73
N ALA A 69 11.84 -6.77 -8.23
CA ALA A 69 11.15 -6.27 -9.41
C ALA A 69 12.15 -5.87 -10.52
N THR A 70 13.44 -6.20 -10.38
CA THR A 70 14.46 -5.96 -11.40
C THR A 70 14.93 -7.24 -12.09
N SER A 71 15.34 -7.13 -13.35
CA SER A 71 15.97 -8.25 -14.08
C SER A 71 17.28 -8.71 -13.44
N VAL A 72 18.03 -7.78 -12.85
CA VAL A 72 19.24 -8.07 -12.07
C VAL A 72 18.89 -8.87 -10.82
N GLY A 73 17.88 -8.46 -10.05
CA GLY A 73 17.46 -9.19 -8.86
C GLY A 73 16.90 -10.59 -9.18
N GLU A 74 16.16 -10.75 -10.29
CA GLU A 74 15.77 -12.08 -10.79
C GLU A 74 16.96 -12.98 -11.11
N TYR A 75 17.95 -12.43 -11.83
CA TYR A 75 19.15 -13.17 -12.17
C TYR A 75 19.90 -13.58 -10.91
N SER A 76 20.10 -12.65 -9.95
CA SER A 76 20.72 -12.94 -8.67
C SER A 76 19.96 -13.99 -7.85
N ALA A 77 18.63 -13.95 -7.85
CA ALA A 77 17.80 -14.95 -7.18
C ALA A 77 18.05 -16.35 -7.76
N LYS A 78 17.98 -16.48 -9.09
CA LYS A 78 18.18 -17.75 -9.80
C LYS A 78 19.60 -18.28 -9.64
N ASP A 79 20.61 -17.41 -9.74
CA ASP A 79 22.03 -17.75 -9.56
C ASP A 79 22.31 -18.24 -8.13
N ALA A 80 21.65 -17.64 -7.13
CA ALA A 80 21.73 -18.06 -5.73
C ALA A 80 20.82 -19.26 -5.38
N GLY A 81 20.15 -19.87 -6.36
CA GLY A 81 19.34 -21.08 -6.18
C GLY A 81 17.93 -20.85 -5.63
N TYR A 82 17.42 -19.61 -5.63
CA TYR A 82 16.03 -19.35 -5.27
C TYR A 82 15.10 -19.80 -6.40
N VAL A 83 13.94 -20.28 -6.00
CA VAL A 83 12.88 -20.70 -6.92
C VAL A 83 11.78 -19.65 -6.92
N PHE A 84 11.27 -19.33 -8.10
CA PHE A 84 10.12 -18.44 -8.21
C PHE A 84 8.92 -19.02 -7.43
N ALA A 85 8.26 -18.17 -6.64
CA ALA A 85 7.09 -18.54 -5.87
C ALA A 85 5.80 -17.91 -6.44
N ARG A 86 5.79 -16.59 -6.65
CA ARG A 86 4.60 -15.85 -7.13
C ARG A 86 4.89 -14.41 -7.55
N VAL A 87 3.93 -13.80 -8.23
CA VAL A 87 3.86 -12.34 -8.40
C VAL A 87 3.13 -11.75 -7.19
N GLU A 88 3.79 -10.89 -6.44
CA GLU A 88 3.21 -10.22 -5.27
C GLU A 88 2.37 -9.00 -5.65
N GLY A 89 2.79 -8.30 -6.68
CA GLY A 89 2.14 -7.07 -7.12
C GLY A 89 2.90 -6.43 -8.26
N CYS A 90 2.63 -5.15 -8.46
CA CYS A 90 3.13 -4.37 -9.59
C CYS A 90 3.66 -3.03 -9.09
N VAL A 91 4.88 -2.70 -9.49
CA VAL A 91 5.58 -1.48 -9.10
C VAL A 91 5.90 -0.63 -10.32
N PHE A 92 6.11 0.67 -10.11
CA PHE A 92 6.66 1.51 -11.18
C PHE A 92 8.15 1.23 -11.34
N PRO A 93 8.67 1.06 -12.57
CA PRO A 93 10.10 0.87 -12.82
C PRO A 93 10.91 2.16 -12.63
N THR A 94 10.26 3.32 -12.75
CA THR A 94 10.85 4.65 -12.62
C THR A 94 10.02 5.49 -11.66
N GLN A 95 10.67 6.45 -10.99
CA GLN A 95 10.01 7.30 -10.00
C GLN A 95 8.84 8.08 -10.64
N GLN A 96 7.66 7.95 -10.03
CA GLN A 96 6.48 8.72 -10.38
C GLN A 96 6.17 9.75 -9.29
N PRO A 97 5.44 10.84 -9.60
CA PRO A 97 4.94 11.76 -8.58
C PRO A 97 4.21 11.03 -7.45
N GLY A 98 4.56 11.34 -6.20
CA GLY A 98 3.93 10.73 -5.02
C GLY A 98 4.39 9.31 -4.69
N THR A 99 5.42 8.78 -5.36
CA THR A 99 6.00 7.47 -5.05
C THR A 99 7.33 7.56 -4.30
N VAL A 100 7.64 6.52 -3.55
CA VAL A 100 8.91 6.32 -2.83
C VAL A 100 9.62 5.06 -3.34
N PRO A 101 10.96 4.99 -3.27
CA PRO A 101 11.70 3.81 -3.69
C PRO A 101 11.38 2.60 -2.79
N LEU A 102 11.12 1.46 -3.41
CA LEU A 102 11.17 0.14 -2.78
C LEU A 102 12.60 -0.37 -2.88
N LYS A 103 13.27 -0.50 -1.75
CA LYS A 103 14.70 -0.82 -1.66
C LYS A 103 14.88 -2.25 -1.17
N LEU A 104 15.80 -2.97 -1.80
CA LEU A 104 16.30 -4.25 -1.34
C LEU A 104 17.59 -4.03 -0.54
N TYR A 105 17.69 -4.72 0.59
CA TYR A 105 18.89 -4.83 1.40
C TYR A 105 19.29 -6.30 1.61
N TRP A 106 20.58 -6.52 1.85
CA TRP A 106 21.18 -7.84 2.04
C TRP A 106 21.95 -7.93 3.36
N HIS A 107 21.73 -8.99 4.14
CA HIS A 107 22.51 -9.26 5.35
C HIS A 107 23.43 -10.47 5.15
N PRO A 108 24.76 -10.27 4.99
CA PRO A 108 25.68 -11.36 4.65
C PRO A 108 25.80 -12.43 5.73
N GLY A 109 25.64 -12.07 7.02
CA GLY A 109 25.73 -13.03 8.13
C GLY A 109 24.49 -13.90 8.31
N ARG A 110 23.35 -13.49 7.75
CA ARG A 110 22.08 -14.22 7.79
C ARG A 110 21.77 -14.91 6.47
N GLU A 111 22.47 -14.48 5.41
CA GLU A 111 22.12 -14.78 4.03
C GLU A 111 20.67 -14.39 3.69
N ASP A 112 20.23 -13.24 4.21
CA ASP A 112 18.83 -12.79 4.21
C ASP A 112 18.59 -11.55 3.36
N ASN A 113 17.43 -11.49 2.71
CA ASN A 113 16.97 -10.36 1.92
C ASN A 113 15.89 -9.58 2.66
N PHE A 114 15.97 -8.24 2.60
CA PHE A 114 14.96 -7.38 3.18
C PHE A 114 14.54 -6.27 2.21
N THR A 115 13.30 -6.36 1.72
CA THR A 115 12.69 -5.36 0.84
C THR A 115 11.80 -4.39 1.63
N THR A 116 12.09 -3.10 1.59
CA THR A 116 11.38 -2.06 2.38
C THR A 116 11.23 -0.76 1.61
N ALA A 117 10.16 -0.01 1.88
CA ALA A 117 9.92 1.33 1.33
C ALA A 117 9.67 2.39 2.44
N THR A 118 9.78 2.00 3.71
CA THR A 118 9.55 2.89 4.85
C THR A 118 10.86 3.36 5.47
N PRO A 119 10.94 4.63 5.95
CA PRO A 119 12.11 5.11 6.68
C PRO A 119 12.47 4.24 7.90
N LEU A 120 11.46 3.72 8.60
CA LEU A 120 11.68 2.82 9.74
C LEU A 120 12.28 1.48 9.31
N GLY A 121 11.86 0.92 8.17
CA GLY A 121 12.46 -0.29 7.64
C GLY A 121 13.91 -0.06 7.21
N GLU A 122 14.19 1.04 6.51
CA GLU A 122 15.58 1.40 6.16
C GLU A 122 16.47 1.59 7.39
N GLN A 123 15.95 2.23 8.43
CA GLN A 123 16.66 2.39 9.69
C GLN A 123 16.90 1.03 10.36
N THR A 124 15.88 0.17 10.45
CA THR A 124 15.98 -1.16 11.04
C THR A 124 17.02 -2.01 10.29
N ALA A 125 17.02 -1.94 8.96
CA ALA A 125 18.01 -2.60 8.10
C ALA A 125 19.43 -2.18 8.49
N ALA A 126 19.68 -0.87 8.55
CA ALA A 126 20.99 -0.32 8.90
C ALA A 126 21.43 -0.69 10.32
N ASP A 127 20.53 -0.58 11.30
CA ASP A 127 20.80 -0.82 12.72
C ASP A 127 21.22 -2.27 13.00
N VAL A 128 20.77 -3.23 12.17
CA VAL A 128 21.09 -4.65 12.32
C VAL A 128 22.01 -5.19 11.21
N GLY A 129 22.66 -4.31 10.45
CA GLY A 129 23.76 -4.68 9.55
C GLY A 129 23.37 -5.12 8.14
N TYR A 130 22.13 -4.89 7.71
CA TYR A 130 21.76 -5.06 6.31
C TYR A 130 22.39 -3.95 5.46
N LEU A 131 22.91 -4.33 4.30
CA LEU A 131 23.55 -3.44 3.34
C LEU A 131 22.60 -3.16 2.19
N PHE A 132 22.49 -1.88 1.80
CA PHE A 132 21.69 -1.50 0.63
C PHE A 132 22.20 -2.22 -0.62
N ALA A 133 21.31 -2.93 -1.31
CA ALA A 133 21.63 -3.67 -2.53
C ALA A 133 21.17 -2.92 -3.78
N ARG A 134 19.88 -2.56 -3.86
CA ARG A 134 19.30 -1.86 -5.02
C ARG A 134 17.92 -1.26 -4.75
N VAL A 135 17.45 -0.43 -5.68
CA VAL A 135 16.04 -0.06 -5.80
C VAL A 135 15.36 -1.10 -6.70
N GLU A 136 14.31 -1.74 -6.19
CA GLU A 136 13.51 -2.72 -6.93
C GLU A 136 12.39 -2.06 -7.75
N GLY A 137 11.93 -0.89 -7.33
CA GLY A 137 10.92 -0.11 -8.03
C GLY A 137 10.43 1.04 -7.18
N TYR A 138 9.28 1.60 -7.52
CA TYR A 138 8.66 2.70 -6.80
C TYR A 138 7.21 2.38 -6.47
N VAL A 139 6.81 2.69 -5.24
CA VAL A 139 5.50 2.35 -4.64
C VAL A 139 4.87 3.59 -4.02
N PHE A 140 3.56 3.58 -3.81
CA PHE A 140 2.92 4.66 -3.07
C PHE A 140 3.15 4.47 -1.56
N PRO A 141 3.55 5.51 -0.81
CA PRO A 141 3.70 5.42 0.64
C PRO A 141 2.34 5.42 1.37
N THR A 142 1.26 5.83 0.69
CA THR A 142 -0.12 5.86 1.21
C THR A 142 -1.07 5.21 0.22
N GLN A 143 -2.21 4.71 0.71
CA GLN A 143 -3.16 4.00 -0.14
C GLN A 143 -3.69 4.92 -1.25
N GLN A 144 -3.74 4.39 -2.47
CA GLN A 144 -4.29 5.03 -3.65
C GLN A 144 -5.43 4.17 -4.22
N PRO A 145 -6.35 4.74 -5.02
CA PRO A 145 -7.35 3.95 -5.72
C PRO A 145 -6.70 2.83 -6.56
N GLY A 146 -7.20 1.60 -6.42
CA GLY A 146 -6.72 0.45 -7.17
C GLY A 146 -5.41 -0.18 -6.66
N THR A 147 -4.87 0.27 -5.52
CA THR A 147 -3.69 -0.35 -4.89
C THR A 147 -4.04 -1.20 -3.69
N VAL A 148 -3.16 -2.15 -3.39
CA VAL A 148 -3.21 -3.07 -2.24
C VAL A 148 -1.98 -2.86 -1.35
N PRO A 149 -2.08 -3.11 -0.03
CA PRO A 149 -0.94 -2.95 0.87
C PRO A 149 0.15 -3.97 0.59
N LEU A 150 1.39 -3.50 0.51
CA LEU A 150 2.60 -4.33 0.55
C LEU A 150 3.02 -4.46 2.01
N LYS A 151 2.85 -5.65 2.58
CA LYS A 151 3.03 -5.94 4.00
C LYS A 151 4.35 -6.67 4.23
N LEU A 152 5.07 -6.25 5.26
CA LEU A 152 6.23 -6.95 5.78
C LEU A 152 5.81 -7.85 6.95
N TYR A 153 6.35 -9.05 6.95
CA TYR A 153 6.30 -9.99 8.06
C TYR A 153 7.72 -10.41 8.48
N TRP A 154 7.87 -10.78 9.75
CA TRP A 154 9.14 -11.21 10.35
C TRP A 154 9.02 -12.60 10.97
N HIS A 155 10.01 -13.47 10.72
CA HIS A 155 10.10 -14.78 11.37
C HIS A 155 11.34 -14.85 12.28
N PRO A 156 11.18 -14.79 13.62
CA PRO A 156 12.32 -14.70 14.54
C PRO A 156 13.21 -15.95 14.54
N GLY A 157 12.66 -17.13 14.28
CA GLY A 157 13.44 -18.37 14.24
C GLY A 157 14.30 -18.54 12.97
N ARG A 158 13.99 -17.78 11.92
CA ARG A 158 14.73 -17.76 10.65
C ARG A 158 15.61 -16.52 10.53
N GLU A 159 15.33 -15.52 11.36
CA GLU A 159 15.83 -14.17 11.20
C GLU A 159 15.51 -13.58 9.80
N ASP A 160 14.33 -13.94 9.26
CA ASP A 160 13.93 -13.66 7.87
C ASP A 160 12.77 -12.67 7.71
N ASN A 161 12.84 -11.91 6.61
CA ASN A 161 11.87 -10.91 6.21
C ASN A 161 11.03 -11.39 5.03
N PHE A 162 9.70 -11.38 5.17
CA PHE A 162 8.79 -11.71 4.08
C PHE A 162 7.93 -10.51 3.70
N THR A 163 8.14 -9.97 2.50
CA THR A 163 7.33 -8.87 1.96
C THR A 163 6.32 -9.40 0.92
N THR A 164 5.02 -9.22 1.19
CA THR A 164 3.93 -9.76 0.37
C THR A 164 2.78 -8.76 0.21
N ALA A 165 2.13 -8.78 -0.96
CA ALA A 165 0.92 -8.00 -1.24
C ALA A 165 -0.27 -8.90 -1.62
N THR A 166 -0.12 -10.22 -1.49
CA THR A 166 -1.16 -11.20 -1.83
C THR A 166 -1.75 -11.85 -0.60
N LEU A 167 -3.07 -12.12 -0.61
CA LEU A 167 -3.73 -12.85 0.47
C LEU A 167 -3.12 -14.24 0.71
N LEU A 168 -2.67 -14.91 -0.35
CA LEU A 168 -1.99 -16.20 -0.25
C LEU A 168 -0.62 -16.07 0.44
N GLY A 169 0.14 -15.01 0.16
CA GLY A 169 1.38 -14.74 0.87
C GLY A 169 1.13 -14.43 2.35
N GLU A 170 0.13 -13.60 2.67
CA GLU A 170 -0.26 -13.35 4.06
C GLU A 170 -0.66 -14.62 4.81
N GLN A 171 -1.43 -15.50 4.18
CA GLN A 171 -1.81 -16.79 4.74
C GLN A 171 -0.58 -17.70 4.94
N THR A 172 0.29 -17.79 3.93
CA THR A 172 1.53 -18.57 4.01
C THR A 172 2.42 -18.08 5.15
N ALA A 173 2.54 -16.76 5.30
CA ALA A 173 3.30 -16.11 6.38
C ALA A 173 2.76 -16.57 7.75
N ALA A 174 1.44 -16.46 7.96
CA ALA A 174 0.80 -16.86 9.21
C ALA A 174 0.93 -18.37 9.49
N ASP A 175 0.74 -19.22 8.48
CA ASP A 175 0.77 -20.68 8.62
C ASP A 175 2.15 -21.21 9.04
N VAL A 176 3.22 -20.50 8.71
CA VAL A 176 4.60 -20.90 9.04
C VAL A 176 5.26 -20.00 10.09
N GLY A 177 4.48 -19.19 10.81
CA GLY A 177 4.93 -18.48 12.01
C GLY A 177 5.58 -17.12 11.79
N TYR A 178 5.46 -16.52 10.59
CA TYR A 178 5.80 -15.12 10.42
C TYR A 178 4.75 -14.22 11.11
N VAL A 179 5.22 -13.13 11.69
CA VAL A 179 4.38 -12.15 12.38
C VAL A 179 4.36 -10.85 11.58
N PHE A 180 3.16 -10.29 11.40
CA PHE A 180 3.00 -9.00 10.73
C PHE A 180 3.83 -7.93 11.44
N ALA A 181 4.68 -7.24 10.68
CA ALA A 181 5.51 -6.15 11.17
C ALA A 181 4.89 -4.79 10.84
N ARG A 182 4.63 -4.52 9.54
CA ARG A 182 4.11 -3.23 9.06
C ARG A 182 3.69 -3.28 7.60
N VAL A 183 3.03 -2.20 7.15
CA VAL A 183 2.85 -1.90 5.72
C VAL A 183 4.08 -1.14 5.25
N GLU A 184 4.75 -1.65 4.21
CA GLU A 184 5.90 -1.01 3.57
C GLU A 184 5.50 -0.01 2.48
N GLY A 185 4.31 -0.19 1.90
CA GLY A 185 3.77 0.72 0.90
C GLY A 185 2.51 0.15 0.26
N TYR A 186 2.13 0.70 -0.89
CA TYR A 186 0.97 0.26 -1.66
C TYR A 186 1.35 0.07 -3.12
N VAL A 187 1.02 -1.10 -3.66
CA VAL A 187 1.34 -1.55 -5.02
C VAL A 187 0.05 -1.82 -5.80
N PHE A 188 0.11 -1.83 -7.12
CA PHE A 188 -1.01 -2.38 -7.89
C PHE A 188 -1.06 -3.91 -7.70
N PRO A 189 -2.25 -4.52 -7.70
CA PRO A 189 -2.38 -5.96 -7.51
C PRO A 189 -1.73 -6.73 -8.67
N ALA A 190 -1.26 -7.95 -8.40
CA ALA A 190 -0.56 -8.81 -9.37
C ALA A 190 -1.32 -8.96 -10.71
N SER A 191 -2.66 -9.00 -10.65
CA SER A 191 -3.52 -9.10 -11.83
C SER A 191 -3.33 -7.95 -12.84
N GLN A 192 -2.86 -6.76 -12.42
CA GLN A 192 -2.58 -5.67 -13.35
C GLN A 192 -1.33 -5.91 -14.20
N CYS A 193 -0.33 -6.65 -13.71
CA CYS A 193 0.85 -6.99 -14.51
C CYS A 193 0.58 -8.17 -15.43
N GLU A 194 -0.29 -9.10 -15.00
CA GLU A 194 -0.70 -10.26 -15.78
C GLU A 194 -1.55 -9.86 -17.00
N GLN A 195 -2.48 -8.92 -16.82
CA GLN A 195 -3.34 -8.42 -17.91
C GLN A 195 -2.56 -7.72 -19.03
N ASN A 196 -1.42 -7.11 -18.70
CA ASN A 196 -0.60 -6.35 -19.64
C ASN A 196 0.42 -7.21 -20.41
N SER A 197 0.35 -8.54 -20.31
CA SER A 197 1.26 -9.47 -21.01
C SER A 197 2.74 -9.16 -20.79
N ASN A 198 3.14 -8.87 -19.54
CA ASN A 198 4.53 -8.54 -19.24
C ASN A 198 5.47 -9.73 -19.60
N PRO A 199 6.50 -9.52 -20.44
CA PRO A 199 7.37 -10.60 -20.91
C PRO A 199 8.19 -11.26 -19.79
N ARG A 200 8.34 -10.60 -18.63
CA ARG A 200 9.00 -11.21 -17.47
C ARG A 200 8.12 -12.25 -16.80
N ILE A 201 6.80 -12.09 -16.84
CA ILE A 201 5.86 -13.11 -16.32
C ILE A 201 5.85 -14.36 -17.23
N GLN A 202 6.01 -14.18 -18.55
CA GLN A 202 6.02 -15.30 -19.50
C GLN A 202 7.29 -16.18 -19.43
N ARG A 203 8.31 -15.75 -18.66
CA ARG A 203 9.62 -16.42 -18.54
C ARG A 203 9.82 -17.10 -17.19
N ILE A 204 8.79 -17.10 -16.36
CA ILE A 204 8.74 -17.71 -15.05
C ILE A 204 8.16 -19.12 -15.18
#